data_AF-A0A7Y6Z8V6-F1
#
_entry.id   AF-A0A7Y6Z8V6-F1
#
_cell.length_a   1.000
_cell.length_b   1.000
_cell.length_c   1.000
_cell.angle_alpha   90.00
_cell.angle_beta   90.00
_cell.angle_gamma   90.00
#
_symmetry.space_group_name_H-M   'P 1'
#
loop_
_entity.id
_entity.type
_entity.pdbx_description
1 polymer ?
#
loop_
_entity_poly.entity_id
_entity_poly.type
_entity_poly.pdbx_seq_one_letter_code
_entity_poly.pdbx_strand_id
1 'polypeptide(L)'
;MEQTSIWIIGVVALAVGGLIGYLLGRSGSDASERDALNRQLDEAREELGQYKRDVTEHFEKTAELVNQLTGAYRDVHQHLAQGAQSLGASESAALALKDVMQPRLEAADMEAQAEQEKESPIPVMTDVVPNGDAEKVPEPPRDYATKAKDEEGTLSERYGLDKKKADEEDKVRDPADLAALKRKQQEPEKEPVAS
;
A
#
# COMPACT_ATOMS: atom_id res chain seq x y z
N MET A 1 -24.88 41.57 54.30
CA MET A 1 -23.78 41.89 53.36
C MET A 1 -23.26 40.64 52.64
N GLU A 2 -23.27 39.47 53.28
CA GLU A 2 -22.87 38.18 52.66
C GLU A 2 -23.76 37.75 51.46
N GLN A 3 -25.10 37.80 51.58
CA GLN A 3 -26.01 37.35 50.51
C GLN A 3 -25.90 38.18 49.21
N THR A 4 -25.72 39.48 49.32
CA THR A 4 -25.56 40.38 48.17
C THR A 4 -24.27 40.08 47.41
N SER A 5 -23.19 39.70 48.10
CA SER A 5 -21.92 39.33 47.47
C SER A 5 -22.02 38.03 46.67
N ILE A 6 -22.74 37.03 47.18
CA ILE A 6 -22.94 35.75 46.49
C ILE A 6 -23.71 35.94 45.17
N TRP A 7 -24.76 36.76 45.18
CA TRP A 7 -25.55 37.02 43.98
C TRP A 7 -24.76 37.80 42.93
N ILE A 8 -23.96 38.79 43.35
CA ILE A 8 -23.08 39.56 42.46
C ILE A 8 -22.02 38.65 41.79
N ILE A 9 -21.37 37.77 42.57
CA ILE A 9 -20.38 36.83 42.01
C ILE A 9 -21.03 35.90 40.97
N GLY A 10 -22.25 35.42 41.21
CA GLY A 10 -22.98 34.59 40.25
C GLY A 10 -23.27 35.30 38.93
N VAL A 11 -23.73 36.55 38.98
CA VAL A 11 -24.00 37.36 37.78
C VAL A 11 -22.71 37.67 37.02
N VAL A 12 -21.63 38.01 37.72
CA VAL A 12 -20.33 38.28 37.09
C VAL A 12 -19.75 37.02 36.47
N ALA A 13 -19.82 35.87 37.14
CA ALA A 13 -19.37 34.60 36.60
C ALA A 13 -20.16 34.19 35.35
N LEU A 14 -21.48 34.41 35.34
CA LEU A 14 -22.33 34.16 34.17
C LEU A 14 -21.98 35.10 33.02
N ALA A 15 -21.75 36.38 33.30
CA ALA A 15 -21.36 37.36 32.29
C ALA A 15 -20.00 37.01 31.66
N VAL A 16 -19.01 36.68 32.49
CA VAL A 16 -17.66 36.29 32.02
C VAL A 16 -17.70 34.95 31.29
N GLY A 17 -18.38 33.94 31.84
CA GLY A 17 -18.54 32.64 31.21
C GLY A 17 -19.32 32.71 29.89
N GLY A 18 -20.37 33.54 29.84
CA GLY A 18 -21.14 33.82 28.64
C GLY A 18 -20.33 34.54 27.57
N LEU A 19 -19.47 35.49 27.97
CA LEU A 19 -18.59 36.19 27.03
C LEU A 19 -17.54 35.25 26.44
N ILE A 20 -16.88 34.45 27.28
CA ILE A 20 -15.89 33.46 26.83
C ILE A 20 -16.55 32.39 25.96
N GLY A 21 -17.69 31.85 26.39
CA GLY A 21 -18.47 30.86 25.64
C GLY A 21 -18.96 31.40 24.29
N TYR A 22 -19.37 32.66 24.23
CA TYR A 22 -19.74 33.33 22.98
C TYR A 22 -18.53 33.54 22.07
N LEU A 23 -17.38 33.94 22.60
CA LEU A 23 -16.16 34.14 21.80
C LEU A 23 -15.65 32.83 21.20
N LEU A 24 -15.63 31.73 21.97
CA LEU A 24 -15.25 30.41 21.46
C LEU A 24 -16.31 29.84 20.50
N GLY A 25 -17.60 29.94 20.85
CA GLY A 25 -18.69 29.42 20.03
C GLY A 25 -18.93 30.20 18.72
N ARG A 26 -18.54 31.48 18.68
CA ARG A 26 -18.61 32.32 17.47
C ARG A 26 -17.46 32.11 16.50
N SER A 27 -16.45 31.30 16.87
CA SER A 27 -15.42 30.84 15.94
C SER A 27 -16.02 29.87 14.91
N GLY A 28 -16.85 30.38 14.01
CA GLY A 28 -17.53 29.63 12.95
C GLY A 28 -16.63 29.17 11.81
N SER A 29 -15.30 29.17 12.01
CA SER A 29 -14.31 28.69 11.03
C SER A 29 -14.25 27.16 10.92
N ASP A 30 -14.77 26.43 11.92
CA ASP A 30 -14.76 24.97 11.91
C ASP A 30 -15.60 24.37 10.77
N ALA A 31 -16.62 25.07 10.30
CA ALA A 31 -17.52 24.55 9.25
C ALA A 31 -16.79 24.38 7.91
N SER A 32 -15.93 25.33 7.53
CA SER A 32 -15.12 25.24 6.30
C SER A 32 -14.01 24.21 6.44
N GLU A 33 -13.41 24.08 7.62
CA GLU A 33 -12.34 23.10 7.86
C GLU A 33 -12.89 21.67 7.85
N ARG A 34 -14.06 21.45 8.45
CA ARG A 34 -14.79 20.17 8.38
C ARG A 34 -15.19 19.81 6.95
N ASP A 35 -15.64 20.77 6.15
CA ASP A 35 -15.95 20.52 4.74
C ASP A 35 -14.70 20.10 3.96
N ALA A 36 -13.56 20.76 4.19
CA ALA A 36 -12.29 20.39 3.58
C ALA A 36 -11.81 18.99 4.00
N LEU A 37 -11.96 18.62 5.27
CA LEU A 37 -11.63 17.28 5.76
C LEU A 37 -12.54 16.20 5.14
N ASN A 38 -13.85 16.46 5.05
CA ASN A 38 -14.77 15.54 4.41
C ASN A 38 -14.43 15.33 2.93
N ARG A 39 -14.09 16.40 2.20
CA ARG A 39 -13.64 16.30 0.80
C ARG A 39 -12.40 15.43 0.66
N GLN A 40 -11.41 15.59 1.54
CA GLN A 40 -10.21 14.75 1.51
C GLN A 40 -10.53 13.28 1.78
N LEU A 41 -11.46 12.99 2.70
CA LEU A 41 -11.90 11.61 2.94
C LEU A 41 -12.62 11.02 1.74
N ASP A 42 -13.47 11.80 1.07
CA ASP A 42 -14.20 11.33 -0.10
C ASP A 42 -13.28 11.14 -1.30
N GLU A 43 -12.32 12.04 -1.51
CA GLU A 43 -11.27 11.91 -2.53
C GLU A 43 -10.40 10.66 -2.29
N ALA A 44 -9.90 10.45 -1.08
CA ALA A 44 -9.11 9.27 -0.75
C ALA A 44 -9.90 7.95 -0.91
N ARG A 45 -11.20 7.96 -0.58
CA ARG A 45 -12.09 6.80 -0.82
C ARG A 45 -12.28 6.54 -2.30
N GLU A 46 -12.41 7.59 -3.09
CA GLU A 46 -12.53 7.48 -4.54
C GLU A 46 -11.25 6.89 -5.14
N GLU A 47 -10.07 7.40 -4.76
CA GLU A 47 -8.77 6.88 -5.19
C GLU A 47 -8.61 5.39 -4.85
N LEU A 48 -8.97 4.98 -3.63
CA LEU A 48 -8.96 3.56 -3.24
C LEU A 48 -9.94 2.73 -4.08
N GLY A 49 -11.11 3.29 -4.42
CA GLY A 49 -12.09 2.64 -5.28
C GLY A 49 -11.60 2.50 -6.73
N GLN A 50 -10.85 3.48 -7.23
CA GLN A 50 -10.20 3.42 -8.54
C GLN A 50 -9.08 2.36 -8.54
N TYR A 51 -8.16 2.44 -7.58
CA TYR A 51 -7.06 1.47 -7.46
C TYR A 51 -7.54 0.02 -7.38
N LYS A 52 -8.59 -0.26 -6.58
CA LYS A 52 -9.17 -1.62 -6.49
C LYS A 52 -9.73 -2.13 -7.81
N ARG A 53 -10.35 -1.24 -8.61
CA ARG A 53 -10.85 -1.57 -9.94
C ARG A 53 -9.71 -1.86 -10.90
N ASP A 54 -8.68 -1.01 -10.92
CA ASP A 54 -7.51 -1.19 -11.79
C ASP A 54 -6.78 -2.50 -11.51
N VAL A 55 -6.62 -2.86 -10.23
CA VAL A 55 -6.01 -4.13 -9.82
C VAL A 55 -6.85 -5.32 -10.28
N THR A 56 -8.17 -5.24 -10.13
CA THR A 56 -9.08 -6.31 -10.55
C THR A 56 -9.03 -6.51 -12.07
N GLU A 57 -9.05 -5.41 -12.83
CA GLU A 57 -8.91 -5.44 -14.28
C GLU A 57 -7.56 -6.03 -14.73
N HIS A 58 -6.47 -5.72 -14.01
CA HIS A 58 -5.16 -6.28 -14.30
C HIS A 58 -5.12 -7.80 -14.07
N PHE A 59 -5.74 -8.28 -12.99
CA PHE A 59 -5.83 -9.72 -12.71
C PHE A 59 -6.72 -10.44 -13.72
N GLU A 60 -7.82 -9.84 -14.15
CA GLU A 60 -8.70 -10.39 -15.19
C GLU A 60 -7.93 -10.53 -16.52
N LYS A 61 -7.26 -9.47 -16.98
CA LYS A 61 -6.40 -9.52 -18.18
C LYS A 61 -5.29 -10.55 -18.04
N THR A 62 -4.64 -10.61 -16.87
CA THR A 62 -3.56 -11.57 -16.63
C THR A 62 -4.08 -13.01 -16.71
N ALA A 63 -5.24 -13.30 -16.14
CA ALA A 63 -5.88 -14.61 -16.23
C ALA A 63 -6.20 -14.99 -17.69
N GLU A 64 -6.68 -14.04 -18.48
CA GLU A 64 -6.91 -14.25 -19.92
C GLU A 64 -5.62 -14.58 -20.67
N LEU A 65 -4.56 -13.79 -20.47
CA LEU A 65 -3.25 -14.02 -21.11
C LEU A 65 -2.64 -15.37 -20.69
N VAL A 66 -2.73 -15.74 -19.41
CA VAL A 66 -2.24 -17.04 -18.91
C VAL A 66 -3.03 -18.20 -19.52
N ASN A 67 -4.34 -18.05 -19.70
CA ASN A 67 -5.16 -19.06 -20.35
C ASN A 67 -4.79 -19.19 -21.85
N GLN A 68 -4.57 -18.08 -22.55
CA GLN A 68 -4.10 -18.08 -23.94
C GLN A 68 -2.73 -18.75 -24.06
N LEU A 69 -1.80 -18.45 -23.14
CA LEU A 69 -0.49 -19.11 -23.08
C LEU A 69 -0.62 -20.62 -22.86
N THR A 70 -1.51 -21.04 -21.95
CA THR A 70 -1.79 -22.46 -21.70
C THR A 70 -2.34 -23.15 -22.95
N GLY A 71 -3.22 -22.47 -23.70
CA GLY A 71 -3.70 -22.92 -25.00
C GLY A 71 -2.58 -23.09 -26.01
N ALA A 72 -1.77 -22.05 -26.21
CA ALA A 72 -0.63 -22.08 -27.14
C ALA A 72 0.39 -23.18 -26.78
N TYR A 73 0.63 -23.41 -25.49
CA TYR A 73 1.47 -24.52 -25.03
C TYR A 73 0.88 -25.88 -25.44
N ARG A 74 -0.42 -26.11 -25.19
CA ARG A 74 -1.09 -27.34 -25.62
C ARG A 74 -1.03 -27.52 -27.14
N ASP A 75 -1.23 -26.46 -27.90
CA ASP A 75 -1.19 -26.52 -29.37
C ASP A 75 0.19 -26.89 -29.89
N VAL A 76 1.26 -26.31 -29.30
CA VAL A 76 2.64 -26.69 -29.63
C VAL A 76 2.88 -28.17 -29.33
N HIS A 77 2.43 -28.66 -28.17
CA HIS A 77 2.57 -30.05 -27.80
C HIS A 77 1.79 -30.99 -28.74
N GLN A 78 0.56 -30.63 -29.11
CA GLN A 78 -0.25 -31.38 -30.06
C GLN A 78 0.41 -31.41 -31.44
N HIS A 79 0.96 -30.28 -31.88
CA HIS A 79 1.65 -30.16 -33.16
C HIS A 79 2.93 -31.00 -33.20
N LEU A 80 3.71 -31.04 -32.12
CA LEU A 80 4.90 -31.90 -32.00
C LEU A 80 4.54 -33.39 -32.02
N ALA A 81 3.49 -33.79 -31.29
CA ALA A 81 3.01 -35.18 -31.30
C ALA A 81 2.53 -35.59 -32.70
N GLN A 82 1.75 -34.74 -33.37
CA GLN A 82 1.28 -34.99 -34.74
C GLN A 82 2.44 -34.98 -35.75
N GLY A 83 3.42 -34.10 -35.56
CA GLY A 83 4.67 -34.06 -36.32
C GLY A 83 5.43 -35.38 -36.21
N ALA A 84 5.66 -35.86 -34.99
CA ALA A 84 6.34 -37.14 -34.73
C ALA A 84 5.62 -38.34 -35.37
N GLN A 85 4.27 -38.36 -35.36
CA GLN A 85 3.48 -39.39 -36.04
C GLN A 85 3.58 -39.31 -37.56
N SER A 86 3.54 -38.10 -38.15
CA SER A 86 3.59 -37.92 -39.60
C SER A 86 4.98 -38.12 -40.19
N LEU A 87 6.02 -37.74 -39.44
CA LEU A 87 7.43 -37.87 -39.83
C LEU A 87 7.96 -39.30 -39.63
N GLY A 88 7.12 -40.23 -39.17
CA GLY A 88 7.50 -41.62 -38.97
C GLY A 88 8.62 -41.75 -37.94
N ALA A 89 8.43 -41.16 -36.76
CA ALA A 89 9.36 -41.27 -35.64
C ALA A 89 9.76 -42.75 -35.46
N SER A 90 11.02 -43.05 -35.79
CA SER A 90 11.68 -44.28 -35.37
C SER A 90 11.49 -44.42 -33.86
N GLU A 91 11.45 -45.65 -33.37
CA GLU A 91 11.22 -46.00 -31.96
C GLU A 91 11.96 -45.08 -30.95
N SER A 92 13.15 -44.59 -31.34
CA SER A 92 13.97 -43.60 -30.62
C SER A 92 13.37 -42.18 -30.49
N ALA A 93 12.72 -41.63 -31.51
CA ALA A 93 12.08 -40.31 -31.45
C ALA A 93 10.75 -40.36 -30.68
N ALA A 94 10.05 -41.49 -30.73
CA ALA A 94 8.89 -41.74 -29.87
C ALA A 94 9.30 -41.87 -28.39
N LEU A 95 10.44 -42.52 -28.10
CA LEU A 95 10.97 -42.66 -26.74
C LEU A 95 11.45 -41.32 -26.15
N ALA A 96 12.13 -40.49 -26.94
CA ALA A 96 12.56 -39.15 -26.51
C ALA A 96 11.38 -38.20 -26.23
N LEU A 97 10.29 -38.31 -27.00
CA LEU A 97 9.09 -37.52 -26.74
C LEU A 97 8.35 -38.02 -25.49
N LYS A 98 8.33 -39.34 -25.26
CA LYS A 98 7.75 -39.95 -24.06
C LYS A 98 8.46 -39.47 -22.79
N ASP A 99 9.79 -39.38 -22.81
CA ASP A 99 10.58 -38.83 -21.70
C ASP A 99 10.24 -37.37 -21.39
N VAL A 100 10.00 -36.54 -22.42
CA VAL A 100 9.54 -35.14 -22.25
C VAL A 100 8.06 -35.06 -21.82
N MET A 101 7.23 -36.06 -22.15
CA MET A 101 5.84 -36.17 -21.72
C MET A 101 5.67 -36.72 -20.29
N GLN A 102 6.66 -37.46 -19.77
CA GLN A 102 6.57 -38.19 -18.51
C GLN A 102 6.74 -37.37 -17.21
N PRO A 103 7.37 -36.18 -17.14
CA PRO A 103 7.75 -35.60 -15.85
C PRO A 103 6.55 -35.11 -15.02
N ARG A 104 5.33 -35.18 -15.56
CA ARG A 104 4.09 -34.87 -14.82
C ARG A 104 3.30 -36.10 -14.36
N LEU A 105 3.50 -37.26 -14.97
CA LEU A 105 2.77 -38.49 -14.59
C LEU A 105 3.40 -39.14 -13.34
N GLU A 106 4.73 -39.10 -13.22
CA GLU A 106 5.41 -39.65 -12.04
C GLU A 106 5.20 -38.79 -10.78
N ALA A 107 4.97 -37.48 -10.94
CA ALA A 107 4.54 -36.60 -9.85
C ALA A 107 3.11 -36.91 -9.38
N ALA A 108 2.20 -37.23 -10.32
CA ALA A 108 0.82 -37.62 -9.99
C ALA A 108 0.75 -39.00 -9.30
N ASP A 109 1.61 -39.95 -9.67
CA ASP A 109 1.70 -41.26 -9.00
C ASP A 109 2.35 -41.17 -7.61
N MET A 110 3.20 -40.16 -7.37
CA MET A 110 3.79 -39.87 -6.07
C MET A 110 2.86 -39.02 -5.18
N GLU A 111 1.97 -38.22 -5.78
CA GLU A 111 0.90 -37.48 -5.10
C GLU A 111 -0.22 -38.42 -4.62
N ALA A 112 -0.56 -39.48 -5.37
CA ALA A 112 -1.61 -40.45 -4.99
C ALA A 112 -1.29 -41.27 -3.72
N GLN A 113 -0.05 -41.24 -3.22
CA GLN A 113 0.34 -41.86 -1.93
C GLN A 113 0.54 -40.84 -0.79
N ALA A 114 0.45 -39.54 -1.09
CA ALA A 114 0.51 -38.47 -0.09
C ALA A 114 -0.88 -37.93 0.31
N GLU A 115 -1.94 -38.33 -0.41
CA GLU A 115 -3.34 -37.93 -0.17
C GLU A 115 -4.05 -38.70 0.97
N GLN A 116 -3.31 -39.07 2.02
CA GLN A 116 -3.92 -39.60 3.25
C GLN A 116 -3.28 -38.98 4.49
N GLU A 117 -3.22 -37.65 4.55
CA GLU A 117 -3.32 -36.81 5.75
C GLU A 117 -3.02 -35.36 5.37
N LYS A 118 -3.95 -34.45 5.69
CA LYS A 118 -3.91 -32.99 5.48
C LYS A 118 -4.46 -32.47 4.14
N GLU A 119 -5.74 -32.74 3.91
CA GLU A 119 -6.62 -31.70 3.35
C GLU A 119 -6.63 -30.50 4.30
N SER A 120 -5.70 -29.56 4.08
CA SER A 120 -5.85 -28.19 4.54
C SER A 120 -6.31 -27.42 3.30
N PRO A 121 -7.58 -26.97 3.20
CA PRO A 121 -7.99 -26.15 2.07
C PRO A 121 -7.07 -24.93 1.99
N ILE A 122 -6.54 -24.66 0.79
CA ILE A 122 -5.73 -23.47 0.53
C ILE A 122 -6.61 -22.26 0.85
N PRO A 123 -6.32 -21.46 1.89
CA PRO A 123 -7.16 -20.32 2.22
C PRO A 123 -7.00 -19.27 1.12
N VAL A 124 -8.06 -19.06 0.34
CA VAL A 124 -8.20 -17.86 -0.49
C VAL A 124 -8.40 -16.68 0.45
N MET A 125 -7.84 -15.53 0.10
CA MET A 125 -7.64 -14.31 0.91
C MET A 125 -8.92 -13.71 1.57
N THR A 126 -10.09 -14.34 1.44
CA THR A 126 -11.39 -13.79 1.85
C THR A 126 -12.11 -14.56 2.97
N ASP A 127 -11.59 -15.69 3.45
CA ASP A 127 -12.27 -16.42 4.53
C ASP A 127 -11.90 -15.86 5.91
N VAL A 128 -12.89 -15.20 6.53
CA VAL A 128 -12.86 -14.78 7.92
C VAL A 128 -12.83 -16.03 8.80
N VAL A 129 -11.65 -16.35 9.33
CA VAL A 129 -11.46 -17.43 10.31
C VAL A 129 -12.14 -17.03 11.63
N PRO A 130 -13.00 -17.88 12.23
CA PRO A 130 -13.54 -17.67 13.57
C PRO A 130 -12.39 -17.54 14.59
N ASN A 131 -12.49 -16.54 15.47
CA ASN A 131 -11.45 -16.08 16.42
C ASN A 131 -10.92 -17.16 17.42
N GLY A 132 -11.37 -18.41 17.34
CA GLY A 132 -10.99 -19.52 18.22
C GLY A 132 -9.73 -20.29 17.78
N ASP A 133 -9.32 -20.20 16.51
CA ASP A 133 -8.18 -20.96 15.96
C ASP A 133 -7.00 -20.07 15.56
N ALA A 134 -6.97 -18.82 16.04
CA ALA A 134 -5.96 -17.81 15.70
C ALA A 134 -4.54 -18.19 16.13
N GLU A 135 -4.37 -19.09 17.10
CA GLU A 135 -3.06 -19.49 17.62
C GLU A 135 -2.32 -20.50 16.74
N LYS A 136 -2.97 -21.06 15.70
CA LYS A 136 -2.38 -22.12 14.84
C LYS A 136 -2.21 -21.73 13.38
N VAL A 137 -2.49 -20.48 13.02
CA VAL A 137 -2.22 -19.94 11.69
C VAL A 137 -0.72 -19.65 11.60
N PRO A 138 0.01 -20.18 10.60
CA PRO A 138 1.38 -19.75 10.36
C PRO A 138 1.35 -18.23 10.11
N GLU A 139 1.92 -17.46 11.04
CA GLU A 139 1.93 -16.01 10.89
C GLU A 139 2.58 -15.66 9.56
N PRO A 140 1.93 -14.81 8.73
CA PRO A 140 2.56 -14.35 7.51
C PRO A 140 3.90 -13.71 7.87
N PRO A 141 4.95 -13.90 7.04
CA PRO A 141 6.25 -13.32 7.31
C PRO A 141 6.05 -11.82 7.59
N ARG A 142 6.47 -11.40 8.78
CA ARG A 142 6.40 -10.00 9.17
C ARG A 142 7.37 -9.22 8.29
N ASP A 143 6.85 -8.66 7.20
CA ASP A 143 7.61 -7.84 6.24
C ASP A 143 8.01 -6.45 6.79
N TYR A 144 7.73 -6.16 8.06
CA TYR A 144 8.07 -4.90 8.70
C TYR A 144 9.14 -5.11 9.77
N ALA A 145 10.37 -4.68 9.48
CA ALA A 145 11.42 -4.55 10.47
C ALA A 145 11.04 -3.45 11.47
N THR A 146 10.82 -3.79 12.73
CA THR A 146 10.63 -2.80 13.79
C THR A 146 11.96 -2.09 14.03
N LYS A 147 12.06 -0.83 13.58
CA LYS A 147 13.25 -0.01 13.77
C LYS A 147 13.16 0.79 15.08
N ALA A 148 14.30 0.98 15.74
CA ALA A 148 14.42 1.99 16.80
C ALA A 148 14.34 3.40 16.18
N LYS A 149 13.92 4.41 16.96
CA LYS A 149 13.69 5.79 16.45
C LYS A 149 14.89 6.42 15.72
N ASP A 150 16.10 5.97 16.02
CA ASP A 150 17.35 6.51 15.46
C ASP A 150 17.96 5.63 14.36
N GLU A 151 17.29 4.54 13.98
CA GLU A 151 17.79 3.61 12.99
C GLU A 151 17.15 3.84 11.63
N GLU A 152 18.00 4.04 10.64
CA GLU A 152 17.59 4.27 9.28
C GLU A 152 16.99 3.00 8.65
N GLY A 153 15.87 3.17 7.93
CA GLY A 153 15.24 2.07 7.21
C GLY A 153 16.18 1.47 6.17
N THR A 154 16.04 0.18 5.90
CA THR A 154 16.78 -0.53 4.84
C THR A 154 16.44 -0.05 3.42
N LEU A 155 15.40 0.79 3.31
CA LEU A 155 14.98 1.48 2.10
C LEU A 155 15.25 2.99 2.17
N SER A 156 16.01 3.48 3.16
CA SER A 156 16.41 4.88 3.18
C SER A 156 17.46 5.14 2.11
N GLU A 157 17.35 6.28 1.42
CA GLU A 157 18.27 6.67 0.35
C GLU A 157 19.73 6.80 0.80
N ARG A 158 19.96 6.83 2.12
CA ARG A 158 21.28 6.95 2.77
C ARG A 158 21.77 5.65 3.41
N TYR A 159 21.05 4.54 3.22
CA TYR A 159 21.49 3.22 3.67
C TYR A 159 22.78 2.80 2.94
N GLY A 160 23.87 2.65 3.70
CA GLY A 160 25.18 2.27 3.15
C GLY A 160 26.09 3.44 2.73
N LEU A 161 25.72 4.69 2.99
CA LEU A 161 26.58 5.86 2.77
C LEU A 161 27.22 6.31 4.09
N ASP A 162 28.53 6.06 4.24
CA ASP A 162 29.29 6.48 5.42
C ASP A 162 29.34 8.02 5.53
N LYS A 163 28.87 8.55 6.67
CA LYS A 163 28.67 9.97 7.02
C LYS A 163 29.96 10.83 7.13
N LYS A 164 30.99 10.62 6.30
CA LYS A 164 32.26 11.37 6.44
C LYS A 164 32.45 12.55 5.49
N LYS A 165 31.47 12.89 4.64
CA LYS A 165 31.54 14.06 3.73
C LYS A 165 30.17 14.68 3.41
N ALA A 166 29.32 14.91 4.40
CA ALA A 166 28.00 15.53 4.14
C ALA A 166 27.65 16.69 5.08
N ASP A 167 28.60 17.18 5.89
CA ASP A 167 28.31 18.23 6.88
C ASP A 167 28.28 19.66 6.27
N GLU A 168 28.57 19.84 4.97
CA GLU A 168 28.63 21.18 4.36
C GLU A 168 27.51 21.51 3.36
N GLU A 169 26.72 20.54 2.87
CA GLU A 169 25.67 20.83 1.87
C GLU A 169 24.23 20.66 2.39
N ASP A 170 24.03 20.22 3.64
CA ASP A 170 22.71 19.87 4.18
C ASP A 170 22.00 21.03 4.90
N LYS A 171 21.80 22.15 4.19
CA LYS A 171 20.97 23.27 4.69
C LYS A 171 19.75 23.60 3.86
N VAL A 172 19.44 22.80 2.83
CA VAL A 172 18.23 22.99 2.02
C VAL A 172 17.61 21.64 1.73
N ARG A 173 16.98 21.02 2.75
CA ARG A 173 16.26 19.76 2.58
C ARG A 173 14.88 19.75 3.24
N ASP A 174 14.49 20.80 3.96
CA ASP A 174 13.11 20.95 4.39
C ASP A 174 12.27 21.51 3.22
N PRO A 175 11.15 20.89 2.83
CA PRO A 175 10.24 21.44 1.82
C PRO A 175 9.73 22.86 2.17
N ALA A 176 9.82 23.29 3.43
CA ALA A 176 9.56 24.66 3.85
C ALA A 176 10.60 25.68 3.34
N ASP A 177 11.84 25.25 3.05
CA ASP A 177 12.91 26.12 2.56
C ASP A 177 12.72 26.54 1.09
N LEU A 178 12.09 25.67 0.28
CA LEU A 178 11.69 26.01 -1.10
C LEU A 178 10.65 27.14 -1.12
N ALA A 179 9.74 27.18 -0.13
CA ALA A 179 8.75 28.24 -0.01
C ALA A 179 9.39 29.58 0.40
N ALA A 180 10.46 29.55 1.21
CA ALA A 180 11.20 30.74 1.62
C ALA A 180 12.00 31.37 0.45
N LEU A 181 12.61 30.54 -0.41
CA LEU A 181 13.31 31.01 -1.62
C LEU A 181 12.37 31.67 -2.63
N LYS A 182 11.14 31.12 -2.78
CA LYS A 182 10.13 31.68 -3.68
C LYS A 182 9.59 33.03 -3.20
N ARG A 183 9.50 33.24 -1.87
CA ARG A 183 9.13 34.54 -1.28
C ARG A 183 10.22 35.60 -1.47
N LYS A 184 11.49 35.21 -1.40
CA LYS A 184 12.63 36.13 -1.56
C LYS A 184 12.81 36.64 -2.99
N GLN A 185 12.30 35.93 -3.99
CA GLN A 185 12.29 36.36 -5.40
C GLN A 185 11.14 37.31 -5.77
N GLN A 186 10.16 37.53 -4.88
CA GLN A 186 9.00 38.38 -5.15
C GLN A 186 9.01 39.72 -4.41
N GLU A 187 10.06 40.04 -3.65
CA GLU A 187 10.16 41.35 -3.00
C GLU A 187 10.71 42.38 -4.00
N PRO A 188 9.96 43.45 -4.33
CA PRO A 188 10.42 44.45 -5.29
C PRO A 188 11.55 45.28 -4.67
N GLU A 189 12.73 45.20 -5.29
CA GLU A 189 13.90 46.00 -4.96
C GLU A 189 13.55 47.50 -5.07
N LYS A 190 13.46 48.19 -3.92
CA LYS A 190 13.40 49.65 -3.91
C LYS A 190 14.82 50.18 -4.12
N GLU A 191 15.08 50.72 -5.31
CA GLU A 191 16.27 51.52 -5.59
C GLU A 191 16.38 52.69 -4.60
N PRO A 192 17.56 52.90 -3.96
CA PRO A 192 17.88 54.21 -3.41
C PRO A 192 18.48 55.08 -4.53
N VAL A 193 17.74 56.15 -4.81
CA VAL A 193 18.03 57.23 -5.74
C VAL A 193 19.40 57.86 -5.45
N ALA A 194 20.16 58.10 -6.51
CA ALA A 194 21.43 58.80 -6.51
C ALA A 194 21.33 60.23 -5.94
N SER A 195 22.37 60.66 -5.23
CA SER A 195 22.76 62.06 -5.05
C SER A 195 24.27 62.17 -4.95
#